data_AF-L0JA72-F1
#
_entry.id   AF-L0JA72-F1
#
_cell.length_a   1.000
_cell.length_b   1.000
_cell.length_c   1.000
_cell.angle_alpha   90.00
_cell.angle_beta   90.00
_cell.angle_gamma   90.00
#
_symmetry.space_group_name_H-M   'P 1'
#
loop_
_entity.id
_entity.type
_entity.pdbx_description
1 polymer ?
#
loop_
_entity_poly.entity_id
_entity_poly.type
_entity_poly.pdbx_seq_one_letter_code
_entity_poly.pdbx_strand_id
1 'polypeptide(L)'
;MERFLSVTDIADLMQVSVNTINGRIRAGTFPAPDAMIGSRYQGWKASTIDSLLPPHAHQAPDGEPYEFAHGATRLRRIAEEVSAYAYGWHNLPGESRRSDRFDAENRLHTLATKLDRWARSLTVAGAWSARLVASLVDASPAGGNTSISAPAKLGGPAEGADDRGGTHTLETLEMPGLEVVAALLPPPDLTVAAAADAYRRLADELEAVSTRLCEACRDQQTRDKIRTELQGIATVLRTLAESAIAADVSSAAGPTL
;
A
#
# COMPACT_ATOMS: atom_id res chain seq x y z
N MET A 1 -23.32 9.34 23.66
CA MET A 1 -23.17 7.99 24.23
C MET A 1 -21.81 7.47 23.79
N GLU A 2 -20.93 7.10 24.73
CA GLU A 2 -19.68 6.44 24.39
C GLU A 2 -20.00 5.03 23.85
N ARG A 3 -19.48 4.69 22.66
CA ARG A 3 -19.64 3.37 22.05
C ARG A 3 -18.45 2.51 22.43
N PHE A 4 -18.72 1.35 23.00
CA PHE A 4 -17.71 0.32 23.30
C PHE A 4 -17.70 -0.70 22.16
N LEU A 5 -16.50 -1.09 21.73
CA LEU A 5 -16.24 -2.13 20.75
C LEU A 5 -16.22 -3.49 21.43
N SER A 6 -16.93 -4.46 20.87
CA SER A 6 -16.87 -5.85 21.29
C SER A 6 -15.62 -6.54 20.73
N VAL A 7 -15.31 -7.75 21.22
CA VAL A 7 -14.23 -8.59 20.67
C VAL A 7 -14.39 -8.81 19.17
N THR A 8 -15.63 -8.98 18.69
CA THR A 8 -15.92 -9.15 17.26
C THR A 8 -15.63 -7.87 16.48
N ASP A 9 -16.09 -6.72 16.98
CA ASP A 9 -15.82 -5.42 16.33
C ASP A 9 -14.32 -5.13 16.25
N ILE A 10 -13.57 -5.50 17.30
CA ILE A 10 -12.11 -5.36 17.35
C ILE A 10 -11.42 -6.33 16.39
N ALA A 11 -11.89 -7.58 16.32
CA ALA A 11 -11.35 -8.59 15.42
C ALA A 11 -11.53 -8.18 13.96
N ASP A 12 -12.70 -7.62 13.63
CA ASP A 12 -12.98 -7.07 12.31
C ASP A 12 -12.09 -5.86 12.01
N LEU A 13 -11.94 -4.93 12.97
CA LEU A 13 -11.09 -3.74 12.83
C LEU A 13 -9.60 -4.08 12.66
N MET A 14 -9.11 -5.11 13.36
CA MET A 14 -7.71 -5.55 13.34
C MET A 14 -7.43 -6.63 12.28
N GLN A 15 -8.45 -7.03 11.52
CA GLN A 15 -8.40 -8.08 10.50
C GLN A 15 -7.84 -9.43 10.96
N VAL A 16 -8.24 -9.85 12.17
CA VAL A 16 -7.75 -11.09 12.78
C VAL A 16 -8.92 -11.92 13.26
N SER A 17 -8.69 -13.20 13.54
CA SER A 17 -9.78 -14.02 14.06
C SER A 17 -10.19 -13.59 15.48
N VAL A 18 -11.48 -13.71 15.80
CA VAL A 18 -11.98 -13.55 17.18
C VAL A 18 -11.21 -14.45 18.16
N ASN A 19 -10.79 -15.63 17.72
CA ASN A 19 -9.98 -16.55 18.52
C ASN A 19 -8.60 -15.97 18.83
N THR A 20 -8.00 -15.24 17.90
CA THR A 20 -6.71 -14.55 18.07
C THR A 20 -6.81 -13.47 19.14
N ILE A 21 -7.86 -12.63 19.09
CA ILE A 21 -8.10 -11.61 20.13
C ILE A 21 -8.35 -12.26 21.49
N ASN A 22 -9.22 -13.27 21.55
CA ASN A 22 -9.49 -14.03 22.78
C ASN A 22 -8.24 -14.71 23.34
N GLY A 23 -7.35 -15.20 22.47
CA GLY A 23 -6.05 -15.75 22.84
C GLY A 23 -5.20 -14.73 23.58
N ARG A 24 -5.11 -13.49 23.06
CA ARG A 24 -4.36 -12.40 23.70
C ARG A 24 -4.96 -11.90 25.00
N ILE A 25 -6.29 -11.81 25.06
CA ILE A 25 -7.00 -11.49 26.31
C ILE A 25 -6.63 -12.51 27.39
N ARG A 26 -6.61 -13.81 27.06
CA ARG A 26 -6.20 -14.86 27.99
C ARG A 26 -4.72 -14.83 28.32
N ALA A 27 -3.86 -14.47 27.36
CA ALA A 27 -2.43 -14.32 27.55
C ALA A 27 -2.03 -13.05 28.31
N GLY A 28 -2.97 -12.13 28.57
CA GLY A 28 -2.70 -10.85 29.24
C GLY A 28 -1.92 -9.86 28.38
N THR A 29 -1.77 -10.11 27.08
CA THR A 29 -1.06 -9.24 26.12
C THR A 29 -1.99 -8.29 25.35
N PHE A 30 -3.28 -8.27 25.73
CA PHE A 30 -4.28 -7.34 25.23
C PHE A 30 -4.63 -6.34 26.33
N PRO A 31 -4.87 -5.04 26.03
CA PRO A 31 -5.27 -4.08 27.05
C PRO A 31 -6.53 -4.53 27.78
N ALA A 32 -6.61 -4.19 29.06
CA ALA A 32 -7.79 -4.46 29.87
C ALA A 32 -9.04 -3.80 29.27
N PRO A 33 -10.22 -4.42 29.39
CA PRO A 33 -11.45 -3.84 28.87
C PRO A 33 -11.85 -2.57 29.63
N ASP A 34 -12.26 -1.55 28.88
CA ASP A 34 -12.74 -0.28 29.42
C ASP A 34 -14.14 -0.37 30.03
N ALA A 35 -14.93 -1.35 29.60
CA ALA A 35 -16.24 -1.65 30.14
C ALA A 35 -16.45 -3.16 30.26
N MET A 36 -17.14 -3.53 31.33
CA MET A 36 -17.56 -4.90 31.60
C MET A 36 -19.07 -4.91 31.82
N ILE A 37 -19.81 -5.72 31.06
CA ILE A 37 -21.22 -6.01 31.31
C ILE A 37 -21.32 -7.43 31.85
N GLY A 38 -21.48 -7.53 33.17
CA GLY A 38 -21.37 -8.80 33.88
C GLY A 38 -19.95 -9.38 33.80
N SER A 39 -19.84 -10.71 33.86
CA SER A 39 -18.54 -11.41 33.84
C SER A 39 -18.08 -11.82 32.43
N ARG A 40 -18.92 -11.68 31.40
CA ARG A 40 -18.68 -12.26 30.07
C ARG A 40 -18.53 -11.26 28.95
N TYR A 41 -19.16 -10.10 29.06
CA TYR A 41 -19.13 -9.12 27.99
C TYR A 41 -18.10 -8.05 28.31
N GLN A 42 -17.08 -7.99 27.47
CA GLN A 42 -15.97 -7.06 27.56
C GLN A 42 -16.10 -6.05 26.43
N GLY A 43 -15.87 -4.78 26.73
CA GLY A 43 -15.94 -3.69 25.77
C GLY A 43 -14.73 -2.77 25.91
N TRP A 44 -14.23 -2.29 24.77
CA TRP A 44 -13.13 -1.33 24.71
C TRP A 44 -13.57 -0.03 24.08
N LYS A 45 -13.03 1.09 24.54
CA LYS A 45 -13.21 2.37 23.86
C LYS A 45 -12.47 2.32 22.53
N ALA A 46 -13.03 2.97 21.51
CA ALA A 46 -12.35 3.15 20.23
C ALA A 46 -10.94 3.74 20.44
N SER A 47 -10.81 4.77 21.28
CA SER A 47 -9.51 5.38 21.61
C SER A 47 -8.48 4.43 22.21
N THR A 48 -8.92 3.44 22.99
CA THR A 48 -8.03 2.42 23.58
C THR A 48 -7.48 1.52 22.49
N ILE A 49 -8.33 1.13 21.54
CA ILE A 49 -7.90 0.34 20.38
C ILE A 49 -7.06 1.19 19.42
N ASP A 50 -7.44 2.44 19.18
CA ASP A 50 -6.69 3.40 18.37
C ASP A 50 -5.29 3.67 18.94
N SER A 51 -5.12 3.62 20.27
CA SER A 51 -3.79 3.74 20.89
C SER A 51 -2.87 2.56 20.59
N LEU A 52 -3.43 1.40 20.21
CA LEU A 52 -2.68 0.25 19.71
C LEU A 52 -2.33 0.40 18.22
N LEU A 53 -2.98 1.34 17.52
CA LEU A 53 -2.80 1.59 16.10
C LEU A 53 -1.79 2.74 15.91
N PRO A 54 -0.78 2.59 15.04
CA PRO A 54 0.09 3.72 14.71
C PRO A 54 -0.71 4.83 14.00
N PRO A 55 -0.29 6.11 14.10
CA PRO A 55 -1.06 7.27 13.64
C PRO A 55 -1.42 7.30 12.14
N HIS A 56 -0.89 6.38 11.34
CA HIS A 56 -1.17 6.24 9.91
C HIS A 56 -2.07 5.04 9.56
N ALA A 57 -2.47 4.22 10.54
CA ALA A 57 -3.27 3.01 10.32
C ALA A 57 -4.71 3.32 9.85
N HIS A 58 -5.30 4.43 10.29
CA HIS A 58 -6.66 4.85 9.87
C HIS A 58 -6.77 5.24 8.38
N GLN A 59 -5.66 5.22 7.64
CA GLN A 59 -5.61 5.50 6.21
C GLN A 59 -5.23 4.27 5.37
N ALA A 60 -4.94 3.14 6.01
CA ALA A 60 -4.59 1.92 5.31
C ALA A 60 -5.86 1.24 4.77
N PRO A 61 -5.92 0.90 3.48
CA PRO A 61 -7.03 0.13 2.93
C PRO A 61 -7.15 -1.23 3.61
N ASP A 62 -8.38 -1.60 3.99
CA ASP A 62 -8.70 -2.90 4.54
C ASP A 62 -8.64 -3.99 3.45
N GLY A 63 -7.78 -5.00 3.58
CA GLY A 63 -7.71 -6.11 2.61
C GLY A 63 -6.50 -7.05 2.76
N GLU A 64 -6.42 -8.04 1.86
CA GLU A 64 -5.38 -9.07 1.87
C GLU A 64 -3.96 -8.49 1.66
N PRO A 65 -3.01 -8.69 2.59
CA PRO A 65 -1.70 -8.03 2.56
C PRO A 65 -0.91 -8.35 1.28
N TYR A 66 -1.06 -9.59 0.78
CA TYR A 66 -0.41 -10.07 -0.44
C TYR A 66 -0.91 -9.32 -1.69
N GLU A 67 -2.22 -9.09 -1.80
CA GLU A 67 -2.81 -8.38 -2.94
C GLU A 67 -2.41 -6.91 -2.94
N PHE A 68 -2.23 -6.29 -1.77
CA PHE A 68 -1.69 -4.94 -1.69
C PHE A 68 -0.21 -4.85 -2.03
N ALA A 69 0.61 -5.82 -1.60
CA ALA A 69 2.02 -5.87 -1.96
C ALA A 69 2.19 -6.07 -3.48
N HIS A 70 1.46 -7.02 -4.07
CA HIS A 70 1.47 -7.25 -5.52
C HIS A 70 0.91 -6.04 -6.29
N GLY A 71 -0.18 -5.44 -5.82
CA GLY A 71 -0.73 -4.20 -6.38
C GLY A 71 0.27 -3.04 -6.32
N ALA A 72 0.99 -2.87 -5.22
CA ALA A 72 2.02 -1.84 -5.07
C ALA A 72 3.17 -2.04 -6.08
N THR A 73 3.67 -3.27 -6.22
CA THR A 73 4.70 -3.63 -7.20
C THR A 73 4.25 -3.29 -8.62
N ARG A 74 3.00 -3.65 -8.98
CA ARG A 74 2.43 -3.36 -10.29
C ARG A 74 2.29 -1.86 -10.55
N LEU A 75 1.77 -1.10 -9.58
CA LEU A 75 1.64 0.36 -9.71
C LEU A 75 3.01 1.05 -9.87
N ARG A 76 4.05 0.60 -9.15
CA ARG A 76 5.42 1.10 -9.35
C ARG A 76 5.94 0.80 -10.75
N ARG A 77 5.76 -0.42 -11.24
CA ARG A 77 6.16 -0.77 -12.60
C ARG A 77 5.47 0.10 -13.64
N ILE A 78 4.16 0.33 -13.51
CA ILE A 78 3.42 1.23 -14.40
C ILE A 78 3.97 2.66 -14.28
N ALA A 79 4.28 3.14 -13.08
CA ALA A 79 4.87 4.47 -12.87
C ALA A 79 6.25 4.62 -13.55
N GLU A 80 7.10 3.59 -13.46
CA GLU A 80 8.40 3.56 -14.13
C GLU A 80 8.25 3.50 -15.65
N GLU A 81 7.33 2.69 -16.18
CA GLU A 81 7.04 2.65 -17.62
C GLU A 81 6.54 4.01 -18.12
N VAL A 82 5.57 4.62 -17.42
CA VAL A 82 5.07 5.97 -17.74
C VAL A 82 6.21 7.01 -17.71
N SER A 83 7.10 6.94 -16.73
CA SER A 83 8.25 7.84 -16.62
C SER A 83 9.24 7.65 -17.77
N ALA A 84 9.56 6.40 -18.12
CA ALA A 84 10.42 6.08 -19.26
C ALA A 84 9.85 6.63 -20.56
N TYR A 85 8.54 6.45 -20.80
CA TYR A 85 7.89 7.01 -21.97
C TYR A 85 7.81 8.54 -21.94
N ALA A 86 7.68 9.18 -20.78
CA ALA A 86 7.74 10.65 -20.67
C ALA A 86 9.10 11.19 -21.16
N TYR A 87 10.20 10.56 -20.73
CA TYR A 87 11.54 10.91 -21.21
C TYR A 87 11.74 10.62 -22.70
N GLY A 88 11.20 9.51 -23.20
CA GLY A 88 11.24 9.17 -24.62
C GLY A 88 10.44 10.14 -25.48
N TRP A 89 9.30 10.61 -24.99
CA TRP A 89 8.39 11.52 -25.69
C TRP A 89 9.04 12.86 -26.04
N HIS A 90 9.89 13.38 -25.16
CA HIS A 90 10.66 14.60 -25.39
C HIS A 90 11.55 14.51 -26.65
N ASN A 91 12.04 13.30 -26.94
CA ASN A 91 13.04 13.05 -27.98
C ASN A 91 12.42 12.58 -29.32
N LEU A 92 11.10 12.48 -29.42
CA LEU A 92 10.44 12.00 -30.64
C LEU A 92 10.59 13.00 -31.80
N PRO A 93 11.00 12.54 -33.01
CA PRO A 93 11.04 13.39 -34.20
C PRO A 93 9.61 13.80 -34.62
N GLY A 94 9.39 15.09 -34.92
CA GLY A 94 8.12 15.62 -35.44
C GLY A 94 7.89 17.10 -35.11
N GLU A 95 7.00 17.75 -35.85
CA GLU A 95 6.69 19.20 -35.76
C GLU A 95 5.56 19.55 -34.77
N SER A 96 5.24 18.68 -33.81
CA SER A 96 4.25 19.03 -32.79
C SER A 96 4.71 20.27 -32.03
N ARG A 97 3.81 21.23 -31.79
CA ARG A 97 4.13 22.48 -31.09
C ARG A 97 4.82 22.15 -29.77
N ARG A 98 5.97 22.79 -29.53
CA ARG A 98 6.82 22.59 -28.35
C ARG A 98 6.05 22.69 -27.02
N SER A 99 4.98 23.48 -26.97
CA SER A 99 4.05 23.59 -25.84
C SER A 99 3.31 22.29 -25.54
N ASP A 100 2.76 21.63 -26.57
CA ASP A 100 1.87 20.48 -26.40
C ASP A 100 2.66 19.25 -25.92
N ARG A 101 3.92 19.15 -26.35
CA ARG A 101 4.87 18.14 -25.87
C ARG A 101 5.23 18.34 -24.41
N PHE A 102 5.53 19.57 -24.02
CA PHE A 102 5.86 19.92 -22.65
C PHE A 102 4.69 19.67 -21.70
N ASP A 103 3.47 19.99 -22.14
CA ASP A 103 2.25 19.72 -21.37
C ASP A 103 1.99 18.21 -21.22
N ALA A 104 2.19 17.43 -22.27
CA ALA A 104 2.06 15.96 -22.21
C ALA A 104 3.10 15.33 -21.28
N GLU A 105 4.35 15.77 -21.36
CA GLU A 105 5.46 15.33 -20.49
C GLU A 105 5.16 15.61 -19.01
N ASN A 106 4.76 16.86 -18.68
CA ASN A 106 4.39 17.23 -17.31
C ASN A 106 3.21 16.41 -16.77
N ARG A 107 2.22 16.11 -17.63
CA ARG A 107 1.09 15.25 -17.26
C ARG A 107 1.57 13.83 -16.94
N LEU A 108 2.42 13.24 -17.77
CA LEU A 108 2.95 11.89 -17.55
C LEU A 108 3.78 11.80 -16.26
N HIS A 109 4.65 12.78 -15.98
CA HIS A 109 5.39 12.83 -14.71
C HIS A 109 4.47 12.97 -13.49
N THR A 110 3.40 13.77 -13.61
CA THR A 110 2.40 13.92 -12.55
C THR A 110 1.68 12.59 -12.29
N LEU A 111 1.32 11.85 -13.36
CA LEU A 111 0.71 10.53 -13.24
C LEU A 111 1.64 9.51 -12.58
N ALA A 112 2.90 9.44 -13.00
CA ALA A 112 3.90 8.55 -12.41
C ALA A 112 4.09 8.82 -10.91
N THR A 113 4.22 10.09 -10.52
CA THR A 113 4.33 10.49 -9.10
C THR A 113 3.09 10.08 -8.30
N LYS A 114 1.90 10.20 -8.90
CA LYS A 114 0.64 9.82 -8.26
C LYS A 114 0.56 8.30 -8.07
N LEU A 115 0.99 7.52 -9.05
CA LEU A 115 1.05 6.06 -8.98
C LEU A 115 2.07 5.58 -7.92
N ASP A 116 3.26 6.16 -7.85
CA ASP A 116 4.25 5.82 -6.82
C ASP A 116 3.73 6.14 -5.40
N ARG A 117 3.08 7.31 -5.23
CA ARG A 117 2.44 7.66 -3.95
C ARG A 117 1.40 6.61 -3.54
N TRP A 118 0.58 6.14 -4.48
CA TRP A 118 -0.39 5.07 -4.23
C TRP A 118 0.31 3.76 -3.87
N ALA A 119 1.34 3.36 -4.60
CA ALA A 119 2.10 2.14 -4.30
C ALA A 119 2.74 2.17 -2.92
N ARG A 120 3.27 3.32 -2.48
CA ARG A 120 3.77 3.51 -1.10
C ARG A 120 2.66 3.34 -0.08
N SER A 121 1.48 3.92 -0.32
CA SER A 121 0.32 3.77 0.57
C SER A 121 -0.07 2.29 0.73
N LEU A 122 -0.10 1.53 -0.36
CA LEU A 122 -0.39 0.10 -0.35
C LEU A 122 0.70 -0.74 0.34
N THR A 123 1.97 -0.38 0.16
CA THR A 123 3.10 -1.05 0.84
C THR A 123 3.00 -0.87 2.36
N VAL A 124 2.68 0.33 2.82
CA VAL A 124 2.49 0.61 4.26
C VAL A 124 1.30 -0.18 4.81
N ALA A 125 0.20 -0.28 4.06
CA ALA A 125 -0.96 -1.07 4.43
C ALA A 125 -0.64 -2.57 4.54
N GLY A 126 0.02 -3.14 3.54
CA GLY A 126 0.46 -4.54 3.55
C GLY A 126 1.44 -4.84 4.69
N ALA A 127 2.42 -3.96 4.93
CA ALA A 127 3.44 -4.14 5.97
C ALA A 127 2.84 -4.09 7.38
N TRP A 128 1.81 -3.26 7.57
CA TRP A 128 1.08 -3.21 8.82
C TRP A 128 0.30 -4.49 9.07
N SER A 129 -0.48 -4.97 8.09
CA SER A 129 -1.24 -6.20 8.26
C SER A 129 -0.32 -7.40 8.50
N ALA A 130 0.83 -7.46 7.83
CA ALA A 130 1.85 -8.49 8.06
C ALA A 130 2.46 -8.41 9.47
N ARG A 131 2.80 -7.22 9.97
CA ARG A 131 3.30 -7.01 11.35
C ARG A 131 2.27 -7.38 12.40
N LEU A 132 1.01 -7.02 12.19
CA LEU A 132 -0.07 -7.43 13.07
C LEU A 132 -0.12 -8.95 13.14
N VAL A 133 -0.23 -9.64 12.01
CA VAL A 133 -0.25 -11.11 11.98
C VAL A 133 0.97 -11.72 12.67
N ALA A 134 2.18 -11.22 12.40
CA ALA A 134 3.41 -11.70 13.03
C ALA A 134 3.40 -11.50 14.57
N SER A 135 3.07 -10.31 15.04
CA SER A 135 2.98 -10.00 16.48
C SER A 135 1.91 -10.83 17.21
N LEU A 136 0.92 -11.34 16.48
CA LEU A 136 -0.14 -12.19 17.01
C LEU A 136 0.25 -13.67 17.03
N VAL A 137 1.10 -14.11 16.09
CA VAL A 137 1.65 -15.48 16.04
C VAL A 137 2.70 -15.68 17.13
N ASP A 138 3.61 -14.71 17.32
CA ASP A 138 4.67 -14.79 18.35
C ASP A 138 4.14 -14.67 19.78
N ALA A 139 2.95 -14.08 19.96
CA ALA A 139 2.28 -13.98 21.25
C ALA A 139 1.48 -15.26 21.64
N SER A 140 1.50 -16.30 20.81
CA SER A 140 0.88 -17.59 21.15
C SER A 140 1.82 -18.36 22.09
N PRO A 141 1.46 -18.55 23.38
CA PRO A 141 2.30 -19.32 24.28
C PRO A 141 2.23 -20.78 23.84
N ALA A 142 3.30 -21.26 23.21
CA ALA A 142 3.55 -22.68 23.07
C ALA A 142 3.56 -23.30 24.48
N GLY A 143 2.48 -23.98 24.83
CA GLY A 143 2.43 -24.83 26.01
C GLY A 143 3.46 -25.94 25.89
N GLY A 144 4.37 -26.02 26.85
CA GLY A 144 5.43 -27.02 26.86
C GLY A 144 6.33 -26.94 28.09
N ASN A 145 5.77 -27.33 29.24
CA ASN A 145 6.40 -27.73 30.50
C ASN A 145 7.95 -27.84 30.56
N THR A 146 8.56 -27.11 31.50
CA THR A 146 9.54 -27.71 32.41
C THR A 146 9.33 -27.20 33.83
N SER A 147 9.25 -28.18 34.72
CA SER A 147 8.97 -28.12 36.14
C SER A 147 10.09 -27.45 36.94
N ILE A 148 9.67 -26.60 37.89
CA ILE A 148 10.21 -26.36 39.24
C ILE A 148 11.67 -26.79 39.48
N SER A 149 12.52 -25.79 39.78
CA SER A 149 13.32 -25.74 41.01
C SER A 149 13.85 -24.32 41.25
N ALA A 150 13.54 -23.77 42.42
CA ALA A 150 14.17 -22.61 43.04
C ALA A 150 14.74 -23.07 44.40
N PRO A 151 15.48 -22.26 45.20
CA PRO A 151 16.33 -21.10 44.89
C PRO A 151 17.71 -21.15 45.63
N ALA A 152 18.67 -20.32 45.21
CA ALA A 152 19.84 -19.84 46.00
C ALA A 152 20.60 -18.81 45.13
N LYS A 153 21.19 -17.68 45.56
CA LYS A 153 21.39 -17.00 46.84
C LYS A 153 21.97 -15.60 46.50
N LEU A 154 21.50 -14.57 47.21
CA LEU A 154 22.06 -13.22 47.52
C LEU A 154 23.33 -12.69 46.81
N GLY A 155 23.30 -11.41 46.40
CA GLY A 155 24.51 -10.60 46.28
C GLY A 155 24.42 -9.21 45.60
N GLY A 156 23.81 -8.21 46.25
CA GLY A 156 24.28 -6.81 46.31
C GLY A 156 24.12 -5.83 45.12
N PRO A 157 24.14 -4.50 45.37
CA PRO A 157 23.57 -3.46 44.48
C PRO A 157 24.61 -2.49 43.87
N ALA A 158 24.28 -1.82 42.75
CA ALA A 158 24.51 -0.39 42.48
C ALA A 158 24.23 -0.02 41.00
N GLU A 159 23.55 1.12 40.83
CA GLU A 159 23.76 2.19 39.81
C GLU A 159 24.10 1.76 38.37
N GLY A 160 23.30 2.08 37.35
CA GLY A 160 22.90 3.44 37.01
C GLY A 160 23.64 3.86 35.73
N ALA A 161 23.07 3.57 34.56
CA ALA A 161 23.45 4.20 33.31
C ALA A 161 22.27 4.13 32.32
N ASP A 162 21.76 5.31 32.05
CA ASP A 162 20.73 5.69 31.10
C ASP A 162 21.20 5.36 29.67
N ASP A 163 20.80 4.20 29.15
CA ASP A 163 21.04 3.85 27.74
C ASP A 163 19.75 4.06 26.94
N ARG A 164 19.45 5.33 26.66
CA ARG A 164 18.49 5.74 25.62
C ARG A 164 19.13 5.65 24.23
N GLY A 165 19.83 4.56 23.96
CA GLY A 165 20.11 4.11 22.61
C GLY A 165 18.96 3.23 22.15
N GLY A 166 17.82 3.84 21.80
CA GLY A 166 16.76 3.12 21.09
C GLY A 166 17.32 2.61 19.77
N THR A 167 17.87 1.39 19.77
CA THR A 167 18.29 0.70 18.56
C THR A 167 17.04 0.53 17.72
N HIS A 168 16.85 1.42 16.76
CA HIS A 168 15.92 1.20 15.66
C HIS A 168 16.47 0.00 14.90
N THR A 169 16.14 -1.20 15.35
CA THR A 169 16.27 -2.41 14.57
C THR A 169 15.41 -2.18 13.33
N LEU A 170 16.08 -1.91 12.21
CA LEU A 170 15.51 -1.91 10.87
C LEU A 170 15.05 -3.34 10.59
N GLU A 171 13.86 -3.66 11.10
CA GLU A 171 13.21 -4.92 10.84
C GLU A 171 12.75 -4.87 9.39
N THR A 172 13.54 -5.50 8.52
CA THR A 172 13.22 -5.65 7.11
C THR A 172 12.09 -6.66 7.03
N LEU A 173 10.86 -6.19 6.84
CA LEU A 173 9.74 -7.08 6.55
C LEU A 173 9.87 -7.58 5.11
N GLU A 174 10.18 -8.86 4.98
CA GLU A 174 9.97 -9.58 3.73
C GLU A 174 8.47 -9.78 3.53
N MET A 175 7.87 -8.98 2.64
CA MET A 175 6.48 -9.13 2.25
C MET A 175 6.40 -9.90 0.93
N PRO A 176 5.79 -11.11 0.91
CA PRO A 176 5.56 -11.84 -0.33
C PRO A 176 4.77 -10.98 -1.32
N GLY A 177 5.23 -10.91 -2.58
CA GLY A 177 4.60 -10.11 -3.65
C GLY A 177 5.12 -8.66 -3.76
N LEU A 178 5.93 -8.19 -2.81
CA LEU A 178 6.67 -6.93 -2.97
C LEU A 178 7.98 -7.20 -3.72
N GLU A 179 8.10 -6.71 -4.95
CA GLU A 179 9.29 -6.92 -5.77
C GLU A 179 10.06 -5.62 -5.98
N VAL A 180 11.36 -5.74 -6.21
CA VAL A 180 12.21 -4.61 -6.63
C VAL A 180 11.89 -4.30 -8.09
N VAL A 181 11.31 -3.13 -8.32
CA VAL A 181 11.07 -2.61 -9.68
C VAL A 181 12.34 -1.89 -10.13
N ALA A 182 12.95 -2.39 -11.20
CA ALA A 182 14.11 -1.73 -11.81
C ALA A 182 13.67 -0.44 -12.52
N ALA A 183 14.52 0.59 -12.46
CA ALA A 183 14.34 1.78 -13.27
C ALA A 183 14.38 1.41 -14.77
N LEU A 184 13.41 1.92 -15.54
CA LEU A 184 13.29 1.61 -16.96
C LEU A 184 13.82 2.78 -17.79
N LEU A 185 14.57 2.43 -18.85
CA LEU A 185 14.95 3.37 -19.90
C LEU A 185 13.93 3.32 -21.04
N PRO A 186 13.69 4.44 -21.74
CA PRO A 186 12.85 4.41 -22.93
C PRO A 186 13.42 3.45 -23.99
N PRO A 187 12.56 2.82 -24.82
CA PRO A 187 13.02 2.04 -25.97
C PRO A 187 13.86 2.93 -26.91
N PRO A 188 14.99 2.41 -27.45
CA PRO A 188 15.89 3.20 -28.30
C PRO A 188 15.23 3.66 -29.62
N ASP A 189 14.29 2.87 -30.14
CA ASP A 189 13.56 3.15 -31.38
C ASP A 189 12.10 3.53 -31.10
N LEU A 190 11.87 4.37 -30.09
CA LEU A 190 10.52 4.79 -29.72
C LEU A 190 9.87 5.60 -30.86
N THR A 191 8.71 5.14 -31.31
CA THR A 191 7.86 5.87 -32.28
C THR A 191 6.60 6.39 -31.61
N VAL A 192 5.92 7.36 -32.25
CA VAL A 192 4.64 7.88 -31.75
C VAL A 192 3.59 6.76 -31.64
N ALA A 193 3.52 5.87 -32.64
CA ALA A 193 2.63 4.72 -32.63
C ALA A 193 2.95 3.75 -31.48
N ALA A 194 4.24 3.42 -31.28
CA ALA A 194 4.68 2.54 -30.20
C ALA A 194 4.38 3.13 -28.81
N ALA A 195 4.57 4.43 -28.63
CA ALA A 195 4.24 5.13 -27.40
C ALA A 195 2.72 5.17 -27.13
N ALA A 196 1.91 5.43 -28.17
CA ALA A 196 0.45 5.41 -28.06
C ALA A 196 -0.09 4.02 -27.69
N ASP A 197 0.44 2.96 -28.31
CA ASP A 197 0.09 1.58 -27.98
C ASP A 197 0.52 1.21 -26.55
N ALA A 198 1.68 1.68 -26.11
CA ALA A 198 2.13 1.50 -24.73
C ALA A 198 1.18 2.17 -23.73
N TYR A 199 0.72 3.40 -23.99
CA TYR A 199 -0.24 4.08 -23.12
C TYR A 199 -1.59 3.37 -23.04
N ARG A 200 -2.09 2.83 -24.15
CA ARG A 200 -3.32 2.00 -24.14
C ARG A 200 -3.14 0.76 -23.28
N ARG A 201 -2.05 0.02 -23.49
CA ARG A 201 -1.72 -1.16 -22.68
C ARG A 201 -1.64 -0.83 -21.19
N LEU A 202 -0.96 0.26 -20.84
CA LEU A 202 -0.82 0.70 -19.44
C LEU A 202 -2.17 1.11 -18.83
N ALA A 203 -3.07 1.72 -19.62
CA ALA A 203 -4.43 2.01 -19.18
C ALA A 203 -5.22 0.72 -18.87
N ASP A 204 -5.13 -0.28 -19.75
CA ASP A 204 -5.79 -1.57 -19.55
C ASP A 204 -5.23 -2.32 -18.34
N GLU A 205 -3.91 -2.28 -18.14
CA GLU A 205 -3.25 -2.83 -16.95
C GLU A 205 -3.69 -2.13 -15.66
N LEU A 206 -3.84 -0.80 -15.67
CA LEU A 206 -4.34 -0.03 -14.52
C LEU A 206 -5.78 -0.42 -14.17
N GLU A 207 -6.64 -0.66 -15.14
CA GLU A 207 -8.02 -1.11 -14.91
C GLU A 207 -8.07 -2.52 -14.34
N ALA A 208 -7.20 -3.43 -14.82
CA ALA A 208 -7.07 -4.76 -14.28
C ALA A 208 -6.59 -4.74 -12.82
N VAL A 209 -5.58 -3.91 -12.51
CA VAL A 209 -5.09 -3.71 -11.14
C VAL A 209 -6.19 -3.10 -10.26
N SER A 210 -6.92 -2.11 -10.76
CA SER A 210 -8.03 -1.47 -10.07
C SER A 210 -9.12 -2.48 -9.68
N THR A 211 -9.50 -3.35 -10.62
CA THR A 211 -10.50 -4.40 -10.38
C THR A 211 -10.05 -5.35 -9.28
N ARG A 212 -8.82 -5.86 -9.35
CA ARG A 212 -8.27 -6.76 -8.33
C ARG A 212 -8.15 -6.12 -6.95
N LEU A 213 -7.65 -4.88 -6.89
CA LEU A 213 -7.57 -4.15 -5.62
C LEU A 213 -8.97 -3.88 -5.05
N CYS A 214 -9.95 -3.59 -5.90
CA CYS A 214 -11.34 -3.45 -5.45
C CYS A 214 -11.91 -4.76 -4.90
N GLU A 215 -11.59 -5.91 -5.48
CA GLU A 215 -12.01 -7.23 -4.98
C GLU A 215 -11.35 -7.57 -3.64
N ALA A 216 -10.08 -7.17 -3.46
CA ALA A 216 -9.34 -7.35 -2.22
C ALA A 216 -9.79 -6.40 -1.09
N CYS A 217 -10.42 -5.27 -1.43
CA CYS A 217 -10.88 -4.28 -0.47
C CYS A 217 -12.28 -4.58 0.08
N ARG A 218 -12.43 -4.56 1.41
CA ARG A 218 -13.74 -4.74 2.07
C ARG A 218 -14.54 -3.43 2.14
N ASP A 219 -13.85 -2.35 2.48
CA ASP A 219 -14.46 -1.03 2.64
C ASP A 219 -14.92 -0.46 1.28
N GLN A 220 -16.19 -0.05 1.21
CA GLN A 220 -16.79 0.50 0.00
C GLN A 220 -16.17 1.87 -0.36
N GLN A 221 -15.91 2.72 0.63
CA GLN A 221 -15.34 4.04 0.39
C GLN A 221 -13.93 3.93 -0.23
N THR A 222 -13.12 3.00 0.27
CA THR A 222 -11.80 2.67 -0.24
C THR A 222 -11.87 2.12 -1.66
N ARG A 223 -12.80 1.18 -1.95
CA ARG A 223 -13.03 0.66 -3.31
C ARG A 223 -13.38 1.76 -4.29
N ASP A 224 -14.29 2.65 -3.93
CA ASP A 224 -14.72 3.75 -4.80
C ASP A 224 -13.59 4.75 -5.04
N LYS A 225 -12.76 5.01 -4.02
CA LYS A 225 -11.56 5.84 -4.16
C LYS A 225 -10.53 5.20 -5.10
N ILE A 226 -10.17 3.94 -4.89
CA ILE A 226 -9.23 3.19 -5.75
C ILE A 226 -9.74 3.19 -7.20
N ARG A 227 -11.01 2.85 -7.39
CA ARG A 227 -11.64 2.80 -8.70
C ARG A 227 -11.56 4.14 -9.42
N THR A 228 -12.04 5.20 -8.78
CA THR A 228 -12.09 6.55 -9.35
C THR A 228 -10.70 7.05 -9.74
N GLU A 229 -9.72 6.84 -8.87
CA GLU A 229 -8.36 7.33 -9.08
C GLU A 229 -7.65 6.57 -10.21
N LEU A 230 -7.67 5.24 -10.20
CA LEU A 230 -7.00 4.43 -11.22
C LEU A 230 -7.70 4.53 -12.59
N GLN A 231 -9.03 4.58 -12.63
CA GLN A 231 -9.77 4.81 -13.88
C GLN A 231 -9.52 6.23 -14.42
N GLY A 232 -9.39 7.23 -13.55
CA GLY A 232 -9.02 8.58 -13.96
C GLY A 232 -7.65 8.61 -14.64
N ILE A 233 -6.66 7.91 -14.09
CA ILE A 233 -5.33 7.79 -14.69
C ILE A 233 -5.40 7.04 -16.04
N ALA A 234 -6.09 5.90 -16.09
CA ALA A 234 -6.28 5.13 -17.31
C ALA A 234 -6.93 5.96 -18.43
N THR A 235 -7.93 6.77 -18.08
CA THR A 235 -8.59 7.69 -19.02
C THR A 235 -7.61 8.71 -19.60
N VAL A 236 -6.78 9.34 -18.75
CA VAL A 236 -5.77 10.31 -19.22
C VAL A 236 -4.77 9.65 -20.16
N LEU A 237 -4.30 8.44 -19.86
CA LEU A 237 -3.38 7.70 -20.74
C LEU A 237 -4.01 7.42 -22.12
N ARG A 238 -5.29 7.03 -22.17
CA ARG A 238 -6.00 6.83 -23.45
C ARG A 238 -6.14 8.12 -24.24
N THR A 239 -6.51 9.22 -23.57
CA THR A 239 -6.60 10.54 -24.23
C THR A 239 -5.24 10.98 -24.80
N LEU A 240 -4.14 10.72 -24.09
CA LEU A 240 -2.79 11.00 -24.59
C LEU A 240 -2.45 10.13 -25.81
N ALA A 241 -2.80 8.84 -25.79
CA ALA A 241 -2.61 7.94 -26.92
C ALA A 241 -3.38 8.36 -28.18
N GLU A 242 -4.63 8.84 -28.01
CA GLU A 242 -5.45 9.34 -29.12
C GLU A 242 -4.91 10.66 -29.67
N SER A 243 -4.49 11.57 -28.78
CA SER A 243 -3.92 12.87 -29.16
C SER A 243 -2.59 12.72 -29.90
N ALA A 244 -1.76 11.77 -29.46
CA ALA A 244 -0.52 11.37 -30.09
C ALA A 244 -0.70 10.99 -31.57
N ILE A 245 -1.64 10.10 -31.84
CA ILE A 245 -1.91 9.60 -33.19
C ILE A 245 -2.52 10.70 -34.07
N ALA A 246 -3.43 11.50 -33.52
CA ALA A 246 -4.03 12.61 -34.27
C ALA A 246 -2.99 13.65 -34.72
N ALA A 247 -2.00 13.95 -33.87
CA ALA A 247 -0.92 14.87 -34.20
C ALA A 247 0.01 14.32 -35.30
N ASP A 248 0.29 13.02 -35.29
CA ASP A 248 1.16 12.36 -36.28
C ASP A 248 0.51 12.32 -37.67
N VAL A 249 -0.78 11.95 -37.74
CA VAL A 249 -1.55 11.94 -39.00
C VAL A 249 -1.66 13.34 -39.62
N SER A 250 -1.84 14.36 -38.79
CA SER A 250 -1.88 15.77 -39.25
C SER A 250 -0.53 16.25 -39.80
N SER A 251 0.58 15.79 -39.21
CA SER A 251 1.93 16.09 -39.69
C SER A 251 2.26 15.39 -41.01
N ALA A 252 1.72 14.19 -41.25
CA ALA A 252 1.94 13.43 -42.49
C ALA A 252 1.12 13.97 -43.67
N ALA A 253 -0.05 14.56 -43.41
CA ALA A 253 -0.96 15.12 -44.42
C ALA A 253 -0.58 16.55 -44.85
N GLY A 254 0.72 16.85 -44.95
CA GLY A 254 1.26 18.19 -45.24
C GLY A 254 0.49 18.97 -46.32
N PRO A 255 0.52 20.32 -46.28
CA PRO A 255 -0.40 21.16 -47.03
C PRO A 255 -0.36 20.82 -48.52
N THR A 256 -1.45 20.23 -49.01
CA THR A 256 -1.70 20.12 -50.45
C THR A 256 -1.88 21.54 -50.99
N LEU A 257 -0.79 22.08 -51.55
CA LEU A 257 -0.79 23.28 -52.39
C LEU A 257 -1.35 22.95 -53.78
#